data_AF-T1AR16-F1
#
_entry.id   AF-T1AR16-F1
#
_cell.length_a   1.000
_cell.length_b   1.000
_cell.length_c   1.000
_cell.angle_alpha   90.00
_cell.angle_beta   90.00
_cell.angle_gamma   90.00
#
_symmetry.space_group_name_H-M   'P 1'
#
loop_
_entity.id
_entity.type
_entity.pdbx_description
1 polymer ?
#
loop_
_entity_poly.entity_id
_entity_poly.type
_entity_poly.pdbx_seq_one_letter_code
_entity_poly.pdbx_strand_id
1 'polypeptide(L)'
;ELAYMEEGLVDLRKLARTLLSLDVNALLHGAFLAKKELAGGRLRLPRALSAFIEASDTKVVSSGGVKNDSVNPSGDTSKGFGNVPFARDEFSSPKIDAYFNLDLAQLRGYGLSEPVYTLLVALALYKIRAFLEHGLRLRTACDLECVGLDVQRPQGFEL
;
A
#
# COMPACT_ATOMS: atom_id res chain seq x y z
N GLU A 1 8.05 -15.81 22.71
CA GLU A 1 8.61 -16.76 21.73
C GLU A 1 9.82 -16.27 20.93
N LEU A 2 10.05 -14.97 20.72
CA LEU A 2 11.10 -14.47 19.80
C LEU A 2 12.31 -13.81 20.50
N ALA A 3 12.35 -13.82 21.83
CA ALA A 3 13.34 -13.07 22.62
C ALA A 3 14.70 -13.77 22.76
N TYR A 4 14.80 -15.07 22.46
CA TYR A 4 16.03 -15.85 22.70
C TYR A 4 17.12 -15.68 21.63
N MET A 5 16.88 -14.89 20.58
CA MET A 5 17.78 -14.70 19.43
C MET A 5 18.72 -13.51 19.64
N GLU A 6 19.36 -13.41 20.81
CA GLU A 6 20.19 -12.25 21.17
C GLU A 6 21.38 -12.07 20.22
N GLU A 7 22.03 -13.17 19.82
CA GLU A 7 23.17 -13.21 18.91
C GLU A 7 22.91 -14.08 17.68
N GLY A 8 23.69 -13.88 16.61
CA GLY A 8 23.63 -14.70 15.39
C GLY A 8 22.48 -14.39 14.43
N LEU A 9 22.22 -15.30 13.48
CA LEU A 9 21.18 -15.15 12.46
C LEU A 9 19.78 -15.28 13.07
N VAL A 10 18.86 -14.45 12.57
CA VAL A 10 17.45 -14.47 12.97
C VAL A 10 16.70 -15.61 12.28
N ASP A 11 15.93 -16.40 13.03
CA ASP A 11 15.06 -17.43 12.45
C ASP A 11 13.77 -16.79 11.91
N LEU A 12 13.81 -16.44 10.62
CA LEU A 12 12.68 -15.86 9.90
C LEU A 12 11.50 -16.83 9.73
N ARG A 13 11.73 -18.15 9.76
CA ARG A 13 10.63 -19.13 9.71
C ARG A 13 9.89 -19.17 11.04
N LYS A 14 10.60 -19.07 12.16
CA LYS A 14 9.97 -18.91 13.47
C LYS A 14 9.20 -17.59 13.55
N LEU A 15 9.77 -16.48 13.06
CA LEU A 15 9.04 -15.21 12.96
C LEU A 15 7.76 -15.35 12.13
N ALA A 16 7.83 -15.97 10.94
CA ALA A 16 6.65 -16.17 10.09
C ALA A 16 5.57 -17.03 10.77
N ARG A 17 5.96 -18.12 11.47
CA ARG A 17 5.01 -18.94 12.25
C ARG A 17 4.36 -18.17 13.39
N THR A 18 5.12 -17.34 14.11
CA THR A 18 4.58 -16.51 15.19
C THR A 18 3.67 -15.40 14.64
N LEU A 19 3.99 -14.81 13.49
CA LEU A 19 3.12 -13.83 12.85
C LEU A 19 1.84 -14.46 12.31
N LEU A 20 1.89 -15.67 11.75
CA LEU A 20 0.71 -16.39 11.27
C LEU A 20 -0.39 -16.50 12.34
N SER A 21 -0.02 -16.76 13.60
CA SER A 21 -0.98 -16.90 14.69
C SER A 21 -1.50 -15.57 15.24
N LEU A 22 -0.83 -14.45 14.94
CA LEU A 22 -1.17 -13.12 15.46
C LEU A 22 -1.87 -12.27 14.41
N ASP A 23 -1.33 -12.24 13.20
CA ASP A 23 -1.84 -11.52 12.04
C ASP A 23 -1.29 -12.11 10.73
N VAL A 24 -2.17 -12.82 10.01
CA VAL A 24 -1.83 -13.40 8.71
C VAL A 24 -1.44 -12.35 7.66
N ASN A 25 -1.96 -11.12 7.77
CA ASN A 25 -1.66 -10.05 6.81
C ASN A 25 -0.22 -9.55 6.90
N ALA A 26 0.39 -9.64 8.09
CA ALA A 26 1.79 -9.29 8.31
C ALA A 26 2.75 -10.12 7.44
N LEU A 27 2.33 -11.33 7.03
CA LEU A 27 3.09 -12.17 6.10
C LEU A 27 3.07 -11.65 4.65
N LEU A 28 2.10 -10.80 4.30
CA LEU A 28 1.99 -10.17 2.99
C LEU A 28 2.59 -8.75 2.98
N HIS A 29 2.19 -7.90 3.92
CA HIS A 29 2.64 -6.49 3.98
C HIS A 29 3.93 -6.29 4.77
N GLY A 30 4.57 -7.38 5.20
CA GLY A 30 5.82 -7.35 5.96
C GLY A 30 5.63 -6.78 7.38
N ALA A 31 6.65 -6.99 8.21
CA ALA A 31 6.66 -6.49 9.58
C ALA A 31 8.09 -6.17 10.00
N PHE A 32 8.24 -5.13 10.83
CA PHE A 32 9.52 -4.81 11.46
C PHE A 32 9.32 -4.60 12.95
N LEU A 33 9.88 -5.50 13.76
CA LEU A 33 9.80 -5.46 15.21
C LEU A 33 11.11 -4.89 15.77
N ALA A 34 11.15 -3.56 15.90
CA ALA A 34 12.35 -2.82 16.30
C ALA A 34 12.64 -2.83 17.82
N LYS A 35 11.99 -3.70 18.59
CA LYS A 35 12.19 -3.79 20.05
C LYS A 35 13.52 -4.48 20.35
N LYS A 36 14.36 -3.87 21.19
CA LYS A 36 15.70 -4.39 21.54
C LYS A 36 15.63 -5.79 22.17
N GLU A 37 14.59 -6.04 22.94
CA GLU A 37 14.31 -7.31 23.62
C GLU A 37 13.95 -8.43 22.62
N LEU A 38 13.69 -8.10 21.36
CA LEU A 38 13.35 -9.05 20.31
C LEU A 38 14.48 -9.12 19.29
N ALA A 39 15.44 -10.00 19.57
CA ALA A 39 16.62 -10.21 18.73
C ALA A 39 17.41 -8.92 18.44
N GLY A 40 17.54 -8.00 19.41
CA GLY A 40 18.22 -6.72 19.20
C GLY A 40 17.51 -5.79 18.21
N GLY A 41 16.21 -5.96 18.00
CA GLY A 41 15.43 -5.17 17.03
C GLY A 41 15.67 -5.58 15.57
N ARG A 42 16.17 -6.79 15.32
CA ARG A 42 16.55 -7.27 13.97
C ARG A 42 15.49 -8.12 13.28
N LEU A 43 14.34 -8.34 13.93
CA LEU A 43 13.23 -9.10 13.36
C LEU A 43 12.52 -8.29 12.28
N ARG A 44 12.86 -8.57 11.02
CA ARG A 44 12.25 -7.95 9.85
C ARG A 44 11.79 -9.02 8.87
N LEU A 45 10.51 -8.96 8.51
CA LEU A 45 9.94 -9.71 7.40
C LEU A 45 9.70 -8.74 6.23
N PRO A 46 10.33 -8.93 5.06
CA PRO A 46 10.07 -8.09 3.90
C PRO A 46 8.61 -8.20 3.42
N ARG A 47 8.18 -7.26 2.57
CA ARG A 47 6.86 -7.33 1.93
C ARG A 47 6.86 -8.41 0.86
N ALA A 48 5.91 -9.34 0.92
CA ALA A 48 5.68 -10.29 -0.16
C ALA A 48 4.75 -9.71 -1.23
N LEU A 49 3.82 -8.82 -0.85
CA LEU A 49 2.98 -8.07 -1.79
C LEU A 49 3.40 -6.60 -1.78
N SER A 50 3.76 -6.08 -2.95
CA SER A 50 4.05 -4.67 -3.18
C SER A 50 3.24 -4.13 -4.33
N ALA A 51 2.83 -2.87 -4.23
CA ALA A 51 2.12 -2.19 -5.30
C ALA A 51 2.49 -0.70 -5.33
N PHE A 52 2.37 -0.10 -6.50
CA PHE A 52 2.45 1.34 -6.70
C PHE A 52 1.63 1.74 -7.93
N ILE A 53 1.24 3.01 -7.98
CA ILE A 53 0.58 3.59 -9.14
C ILE A 53 1.56 4.59 -9.76
N GLU A 54 1.70 4.54 -11.06
CA GLU A 54 2.50 5.46 -11.84
C GLU A 54 1.61 6.19 -12.84
N ALA A 55 1.84 7.49 -12.98
CA ALA A 55 1.20 8.32 -13.98
C ALA A 55 2.26 8.81 -14.96
N SER A 56 2.05 8.59 -16.25
CA SER A 56 2.94 9.05 -17.32
C SER A 56 2.33 10.26 -18.05
N ASP A 57 3.16 11.05 -18.72
CA ASP A 57 2.73 12.26 -19.44
C ASP A 57 1.87 13.22 -18.58
N THR A 58 2.28 13.41 -17.32
CA THR A 58 1.57 14.26 -16.37
C THR A 58 1.61 15.73 -16.81
N LYS A 59 0.48 16.42 -16.66
CA LYS A 59 0.33 17.84 -16.97
C LYS A 59 -0.22 18.58 -15.77
N VAL A 60 0.28 19.79 -15.57
CA VAL A 60 -0.28 20.72 -14.58
C VAL A 60 -1.64 21.19 -15.07
N VAL A 61 -2.62 21.11 -14.20
CA VAL A 61 -3.95 21.67 -14.37
C VAL A 61 -4.09 22.78 -13.34
N SER A 62 -3.79 24.00 -13.78
CA SER A 62 -3.98 25.18 -12.94
C SER A 62 -5.46 25.50 -12.84
N SER A 63 -5.93 25.62 -11.61
CA SER A 63 -7.30 25.95 -11.24
C SER A 63 -7.28 27.02 -10.14
N GLY A 64 -8.46 27.52 -9.80
CA GLY A 64 -8.63 28.40 -8.65
C GLY A 64 -9.90 28.03 -7.90
N GLY A 65 -10.01 28.52 -6.68
CA GLY A 65 -11.20 28.39 -5.87
C GLY A 65 -11.38 29.61 -4.99
N VAL A 66 -12.50 29.63 -4.27
CA VAL A 66 -12.76 30.64 -3.25
C VAL A 66 -13.12 29.89 -1.98
N LYS A 67 -12.38 30.14 -0.90
CA LYS A 67 -12.84 29.78 0.44
C LYS A 67 -14.01 30.72 0.75
N ASN A 68 -15.23 30.21 0.71
CA ASN A 68 -16.41 31.00 1.03
C ASN A 68 -16.66 30.99 2.53
N ASP A 69 -16.74 32.17 3.13
CA ASP A 69 -17.19 32.37 4.51
C ASP A 69 -18.69 32.70 4.49
N SER A 70 -19.51 31.72 4.81
CA SER A 70 -20.98 31.89 4.85
C SER A 70 -21.47 32.73 6.03
N VAL A 71 -20.61 32.99 7.03
CA VAL A 71 -20.96 33.69 8.27
C VAL A 71 -20.60 35.17 8.18
N ASN A 72 -19.40 35.48 7.68
CA ASN A 72 -18.97 36.86 7.46
C ASN A 72 -18.20 37.01 6.14
N PRO A 73 -18.91 37.07 4.98
CA PRO A 73 -18.28 37.11 3.65
C PRO A 73 -17.34 38.30 3.43
N SER A 74 -17.57 39.43 4.14
CA SER A 74 -16.79 40.67 4.06
C SER A 74 -15.82 40.85 5.23
N GLY A 75 -15.55 39.79 6.00
CA GLY A 75 -14.66 39.82 7.16
C GLY A 75 -13.18 39.97 6.79
N ASP A 76 -12.36 40.24 7.82
CA ASP A 76 -10.92 40.41 7.70
C ASP A 76 -10.22 39.07 7.37
N THR A 77 -9.73 38.95 6.13
CA THR A 77 -9.10 37.74 5.60
C THR A 77 -7.80 37.37 6.30
N SER A 78 -7.09 38.34 6.88
CA SER A 78 -5.86 38.09 7.65
C SER A 78 -6.11 37.32 8.94
N LYS A 79 -7.34 37.41 9.48
CA LYS A 79 -7.81 36.68 10.67
C LYS A 79 -8.62 35.43 10.34
N GLY A 80 -8.73 35.09 9.05
CA GLY A 80 -9.40 33.89 8.57
C GLY A 80 -10.89 34.04 8.24
N PHE A 81 -11.45 35.27 8.31
CA PHE A 81 -12.83 35.56 7.89
C PHE A 81 -12.89 35.96 6.42
N GLY A 82 -14.09 36.03 5.85
CA GLY A 82 -14.31 36.54 4.50
C GLY A 82 -13.96 35.56 3.38
N ASN A 83 -14.37 35.93 2.18
CA ASN A 83 -14.13 35.13 0.99
C ASN A 83 -12.69 35.31 0.48
N VAL A 84 -11.94 34.22 0.35
CA VAL A 84 -10.53 34.26 -0.08
C VAL A 84 -10.33 33.46 -1.37
N PRO A 85 -10.07 34.11 -2.51
CA PRO A 85 -9.62 33.44 -3.71
C PRO A 85 -8.24 32.79 -3.52
N PHE A 86 -8.05 31.60 -4.08
CA PHE A 86 -6.77 30.92 -4.09
C PHE A 86 -6.53 30.26 -5.45
N ALA A 87 -5.27 30.16 -5.85
CA ALA A 87 -4.86 29.33 -6.97
C ALA A 87 -4.49 27.93 -6.47
N ARG A 88 -4.71 26.92 -7.30
CA ARG A 88 -4.36 25.53 -7.05
C ARG A 88 -3.84 24.89 -8.33
N ASP A 89 -2.66 24.32 -8.26
CA ASP A 89 -2.17 23.43 -9.32
C ASP A 89 -2.50 21.99 -8.94
N GLU A 90 -3.18 21.31 -9.84
CA GLU A 90 -3.39 19.86 -9.80
C GLU A 90 -2.61 19.20 -10.93
N PHE A 91 -2.58 17.87 -10.92
CA PHE A 91 -1.94 17.09 -11.97
C PHE A 91 -2.97 16.18 -12.60
N SER A 92 -3.00 16.16 -13.93
CA SER A 92 -3.76 15.19 -14.70
C SER A 92 -2.80 14.35 -15.54
N SER A 93 -3.19 13.13 -15.86
CA SER A 93 -2.42 12.24 -16.73
C SER A 93 -3.37 11.46 -17.63
N PRO A 94 -3.03 11.27 -18.92
CA PRO A 94 -3.81 10.43 -19.81
C PRO A 94 -3.59 8.93 -19.56
N LYS A 95 -2.55 8.55 -18.80
CA LYS A 95 -2.16 7.16 -18.59
C LYS A 95 -1.66 6.92 -17.17
N ILE A 96 -2.45 6.16 -16.42
CA ILE A 96 -2.17 5.78 -15.04
C ILE A 96 -2.17 4.25 -14.97
N ASP A 97 -1.05 3.67 -14.54
CA ASP A 97 -0.87 2.22 -14.43
C ASP A 97 -0.66 1.83 -12.97
N ALA A 98 -1.35 0.79 -12.51
CA ALA A 98 -1.12 0.19 -11.20
C ALA A 98 -0.29 -1.09 -11.35
N TYR A 99 0.88 -1.09 -10.72
CA TYR A 99 1.79 -2.24 -10.73
C TYR A 99 1.66 -3.02 -9.43
N PHE A 100 1.63 -4.35 -9.55
CA PHE A 100 1.59 -5.28 -8.44
C PHE A 100 2.68 -6.32 -8.61
N ASN A 101 3.37 -6.65 -7.50
CA ASN A 101 4.31 -7.76 -7.46
C ASN A 101 4.03 -8.61 -6.22
N LEU A 102 3.83 -9.91 -6.44
CA LEU A 102 3.65 -10.93 -5.42
C LEU A 102 4.83 -11.89 -5.44
N ASP A 103 5.68 -11.83 -4.42
CA ASP A 103 6.86 -12.68 -4.30
C ASP A 103 6.49 -14.08 -3.78
N LEU A 104 6.19 -14.98 -4.72
CA LEU A 104 5.90 -16.38 -4.44
C LEU A 104 7.10 -17.14 -3.83
N ALA A 105 8.33 -16.73 -4.15
CA ALA A 105 9.52 -17.37 -3.60
C ALA A 105 9.67 -17.04 -2.12
N GLN A 106 9.41 -15.80 -1.73
CA GLN A 106 9.37 -15.39 -0.32
C GLN A 106 8.28 -16.14 0.45
N LEU A 107 7.06 -16.25 -0.10
CA LEU A 107 5.98 -17.00 0.56
C LEU A 107 6.35 -18.46 0.82
N ARG A 108 7.00 -19.13 -0.15
CA ARG A 108 7.53 -20.49 0.04
C ARG A 108 8.68 -20.51 1.06
N GLY A 109 9.51 -19.47 1.08
CA GLY A 109 10.63 -19.32 2.00
C GLY A 109 10.24 -19.33 3.48
N TYR A 110 9.00 -18.93 3.81
CA TYR A 110 8.47 -19.03 5.17
C TYR A 110 8.39 -20.47 5.69
N GLY A 111 8.33 -21.48 4.80
CA GLY A 111 8.25 -22.89 5.19
C GLY A 111 6.97 -23.24 5.95
N LEU A 112 5.87 -22.57 5.62
CA LEU A 112 4.53 -22.85 6.15
C LEU A 112 3.89 -24.01 5.36
N SER A 113 2.81 -24.58 5.89
CA SER A 113 2.10 -25.66 5.22
C SER A 113 1.46 -25.20 3.91
N GLU A 114 1.23 -26.13 2.98
CA GLU A 114 0.62 -25.84 1.68
C GLU A 114 -0.73 -25.12 1.77
N PRO A 115 -1.65 -25.46 2.70
CA PRO A 115 -2.88 -24.71 2.88
C PRO A 115 -2.66 -23.24 3.26
N VAL A 116 -1.64 -22.96 4.07
CA VAL A 116 -1.31 -21.58 4.47
C VAL A 116 -0.66 -20.82 3.32
N TYR A 117 0.22 -21.45 2.55
CA TYR A 117 0.76 -20.86 1.33
C TYR A 117 -0.37 -20.51 0.35
N THR A 118 -1.29 -21.44 0.11
CA THR A 118 -2.47 -21.23 -0.75
C THR A 118 -3.33 -20.07 -0.26
N LEU A 119 -3.60 -20.01 1.05
CA LEU A 119 -4.33 -18.90 1.68
C LEU A 119 -3.64 -17.56 1.44
N LEU A 120 -2.32 -17.48 1.63
CA LEU A 120 -1.56 -16.24 1.45
C LEU A 120 -1.60 -15.75 0.00
N VAL A 121 -1.45 -16.67 -0.96
CA VAL A 121 -1.59 -16.33 -2.38
C VAL A 121 -3.01 -15.85 -2.68
N ALA A 122 -4.03 -16.60 -2.28
CA ALA A 122 -5.43 -16.23 -2.51
C ALA A 122 -5.79 -14.87 -1.89
N LEU A 123 -5.33 -14.61 -0.67
CA LEU A 123 -5.56 -13.35 0.02
C LEU A 123 -4.85 -12.18 -0.67
N ALA A 124 -3.64 -12.39 -1.19
CA ALA A 124 -2.93 -11.37 -1.97
C ALA A 124 -3.69 -11.04 -3.26
N LEU A 125 -4.11 -12.07 -4.02
CA LEU A 125 -4.86 -11.89 -5.26
C LEU A 125 -6.22 -11.22 -5.01
N TYR A 126 -6.93 -11.62 -3.95
CA TYR A 126 -8.17 -10.97 -3.53
C TYR A 126 -7.97 -9.47 -3.27
N LYS A 127 -6.90 -9.08 -2.56
CA LYS A 127 -6.61 -7.66 -2.29
C LYS A 127 -6.33 -6.88 -3.56
N ILE A 128 -5.60 -7.46 -4.52
CA ILE A 128 -5.35 -6.83 -5.82
C ILE A 128 -6.69 -6.60 -6.53
N ARG A 129 -7.53 -7.64 -6.63
CA ARG A 129 -8.84 -7.54 -7.27
C ARG A 129 -9.76 -6.52 -6.60
N ALA A 130 -9.88 -6.58 -5.27
CA ALA A 130 -10.71 -5.65 -4.52
C ALA A 130 -10.25 -4.20 -4.71
N PHE A 131 -8.94 -3.97 -4.78
CA PHE A 131 -8.39 -2.65 -5.09
C PHE A 131 -8.72 -2.20 -6.52
N LEU A 132 -8.60 -3.08 -7.51
CA LEU A 132 -8.92 -2.76 -8.92
C LEU A 132 -10.42 -2.57 -9.17
N GLU A 133 -11.28 -3.22 -8.38
CA GLU A 133 -12.74 -3.14 -8.51
C GLU A 133 -13.32 -1.93 -7.79
N HIS A 134 -12.82 -1.61 -6.60
CA HIS A 134 -13.43 -0.57 -5.74
C HIS A 134 -12.56 0.68 -5.60
N GLY A 135 -11.28 0.62 -5.97
CA GLY A 135 -10.33 1.71 -5.82
C GLY A 135 -10.02 2.06 -4.36
N LEU A 136 -9.34 3.19 -4.18
CA LEU A 136 -9.11 3.85 -2.89
C LEU A 136 -9.31 5.36 -3.06
N ARG A 137 -9.60 6.06 -1.96
CA ARG A 137 -9.48 7.53 -1.91
C ARG A 137 -8.01 7.92 -1.75
N LEU A 138 -7.32 7.94 -2.87
CA LEU A 138 -5.94 8.42 -2.95
C LEU A 138 -5.90 9.94 -2.69
N ARG A 139 -4.76 10.46 -2.24
CA ARG A 139 -4.57 11.92 -2.03
C ARG A 139 -4.33 12.64 -3.37
N THR A 140 -5.20 12.40 -4.35
CA THR A 140 -5.23 12.99 -5.69
C THR A 140 -6.68 13.20 -6.12
N ALA A 141 -6.91 14.10 -7.06
CA ALA A 141 -8.21 14.29 -7.71
C ALA A 141 -8.46 13.28 -8.85
N CYS A 142 -7.47 12.46 -9.19
CA CYS A 142 -7.64 11.36 -10.14
C CYS A 142 -8.10 10.08 -9.44
N ASP A 143 -9.15 9.46 -9.96
CA ASP A 143 -9.55 8.11 -9.58
C ASP A 143 -8.86 7.09 -10.54
N LEU A 144 -8.42 5.96 -10.00
CA LEU A 144 -7.89 4.84 -10.78
C LEU A 144 -9.05 3.91 -11.15
N GLU A 145 -9.31 3.76 -12.45
CA GLU A 145 -10.27 2.81 -12.97
C GLU A 145 -9.57 1.74 -13.82
N CYS A 146 -9.82 0.47 -13.50
CA CYS A 146 -9.20 -0.65 -14.21
C CYS A 146 -9.90 -0.91 -15.55
N VAL A 147 -9.30 -0.47 -16.66
CA VAL A 147 -9.81 -0.71 -18.03
C VAL A 147 -9.16 -1.91 -18.72
N GLY A 148 -8.04 -2.40 -18.18
CA GLY A 148 -7.29 -3.51 -18.74
C GLY A 148 -6.30 -4.05 -17.71
N LEU A 149 -5.96 -5.33 -17.85
CA LEU A 149 -5.04 -6.03 -16.95
C LEU A 149 -4.08 -6.87 -17.76
N ASP A 150 -2.80 -6.77 -17.42
CA ASP A 150 -1.74 -7.56 -18.04
C ASP A 150 -0.99 -8.37 -16.96
N VAL A 151 -1.01 -9.69 -17.11
CA VAL A 151 -0.30 -10.61 -16.21
C VAL A 151 1.02 -11.02 -16.87
N GLN A 152 2.11 -10.45 -16.38
CA GLN A 152 3.44 -10.74 -16.87
C GLN A 152 3.90 -12.17 -16.55
N ARG A 153 3.58 -12.67 -15.34
CA ARG A 153 3.95 -14.02 -14.88
C ARG A 153 2.94 -14.55 -13.84
N PRO A 154 2.67 -15.86 -13.85
CA PRO A 154 3.03 -16.83 -14.89
C PRO A 154 2.22 -16.59 -16.17
N GLN A 155 2.75 -17.01 -17.31
CA GLN A 155 2.09 -16.81 -18.61
C GLN A 155 0.77 -17.59 -18.66
N GLY A 156 -0.29 -16.95 -19.16
CA GLY A 156 -1.63 -17.55 -19.28
C GLY A 156 -2.43 -17.58 -17.97
N PHE A 157 -1.96 -16.93 -16.91
CA PHE A 157 -2.76 -16.74 -15.70
C PHE A 157 -3.72 -15.56 -15.86
N GLU A 158 -4.99 -15.80 -15.52
CA GLU A 158 -6.05 -14.79 -15.52
C GLU A 158 -6.43 -14.48 -14.06
N LEU A 159 -6.50 -13.19 -13.72
CA LEU A 159 -6.79 -12.70 -12.37
C LEU A 159 -8.30 -12.58 -12.11
#